data_AF-A0A1B6FWX9-F1
#
_entry.id   AF-A0A1B6FWX9-F1
#
_cell.length_a   1.000
_cell.length_b   1.000
_cell.length_c   1.000
_cell.angle_alpha   90.00
_cell.angle_beta   90.00
_cell.angle_gamma   90.00
#
_symmetry.space_group_name_H-M   'P 1'
#
loop_
_entity.id
_entity.type
_entity.pdbx_description
1 polymer ?
#
loop_
_entity_poly.entity_id
_entity_poly.type
_entity_poly.pdbx_seq_one_letter_code
_entity_poly.pdbx_strand_id
1 'polypeptide(L)'
;MALLLADHPPVKDLEVTVTLILSHGSHINTIIKKASSALGFIVRVSRDGFSSNAVRTLYMQLVHPHLEYCSVVWSPSRKGHIDLLEVIQRKFLCIIGVRFGCRYKKAGKPGSI
;
A
#
# COMPACT_ATOMS: atom_id res chain seq x y z
N MET A 1 38.41 16.49 -18.02
CA MET A 1 38.28 15.06 -18.37
C MET A 1 37.52 14.40 -17.24
N ALA A 2 36.25 14.09 -17.52
CA ALA A 2 35.24 13.65 -16.57
C ALA A 2 35.51 12.22 -16.09
N LEU A 3 35.82 12.04 -14.80
CA LEU A 3 35.91 10.73 -14.15
C LEU A 3 35.24 10.79 -12.75
N LEU A 4 33.98 11.20 -12.67
CA LEU A 4 33.20 11.17 -11.41
C LEU A 4 31.71 10.84 -11.63
N LEU A 5 31.41 9.80 -12.40
CA LEU A 5 30.11 9.14 -12.30
C LEU A 5 30.36 7.65 -12.07
N ALA A 6 30.89 7.35 -10.88
CA ALA A 6 30.59 6.07 -10.27
C ALA A 6 29.07 6.04 -10.11
N ASP A 7 28.41 5.27 -10.97
CA ASP A 7 27.04 4.85 -10.78
C ASP A 7 26.95 4.21 -9.39
N HIS A 8 26.42 4.97 -8.43
CA HIS A 8 26.33 4.52 -7.05
C HIS A 8 25.35 3.35 -7.01
N PRO A 9 25.73 2.19 -6.43
CA PRO A 9 24.84 1.04 -6.38
C PRO A 9 23.54 1.44 -5.67
N PRO A 10 22.38 0.94 -6.13
CA PRO A 10 21.08 1.29 -5.57
C PRO A 10 21.08 0.98 -4.07
N VAL A 11 20.99 2.02 -3.24
CA VAL A 11 21.05 1.89 -1.79
C VAL A 11 19.69 1.38 -1.33
N LYS A 12 19.70 0.23 -0.66
CA LYS A 12 18.55 -0.28 0.06
C LYS A 12 18.65 0.23 1.49
N ASP A 13 17.78 1.15 1.87
CA ASP A 13 17.65 1.60 3.25
C ASP A 13 16.23 1.32 3.73
N LEU A 14 16.07 0.60 4.85
CA LEU A 14 14.77 0.16 5.37
C LEU A 14 13.83 -0.50 4.34
N GLU A 15 14.38 -1.33 3.44
CA GLU A 15 13.67 -1.98 2.32
C GLU A 15 13.18 -1.05 1.18
N VAL A 16 13.56 0.23 1.22
CA VAL A 16 13.37 1.20 0.15
C VAL A 16 14.62 1.19 -0.71
N THR A 17 14.48 0.80 -1.98
CA THR A 17 15.57 0.94 -2.95
C THR A 17 15.55 2.36 -3.51
N VAL A 18 16.46 3.22 -3.03
CA VAL A 18 16.63 4.58 -3.54
C VAL A 18 17.70 4.55 -4.62
N THR A 19 17.27 4.65 -5.88
CA THR A 19 18.16 4.82 -7.04
C THR A 19 18.19 6.29 -7.44
N LEU A 20 19.34 6.81 -7.91
CA LEU A 20 19.50 8.20 -8.37
C LEU A 20 18.43 8.65 -9.39
N ILE A 21 17.90 7.69 -10.15
CA ILE A 21 16.72 7.85 -11.00
C ILE A 21 15.57 7.17 -10.25
N LEU A 22 14.90 7.93 -9.37
CA LEU A 22 13.77 7.41 -8.60
C LEU A 22 12.60 7.17 -9.56
N SER A 23 12.57 5.99 -10.19
CA SER A 23 11.40 5.51 -10.92
C SER A 23 10.30 5.25 -9.89
N HIS A 24 9.58 6.30 -9.52
CA HIS A 24 8.54 6.31 -8.50
C HIS A 24 7.53 5.16 -8.75
N GLY A 25 7.25 4.86 -10.03
CA GLY A 25 6.35 3.77 -10.42
C GLY A 25 6.86 2.36 -10.06
N SER A 26 8.15 2.07 -10.24
CA SER A 26 8.72 0.75 -9.91
C SER A 26 8.71 0.49 -8.40
N HIS A 27 9.06 1.52 -7.62
CA HIS A 27 9.03 1.48 -6.17
C HIS A 27 7.61 1.28 -5.63
N ILE A 28 6.65 2.07 -6.13
CA ILE A 28 5.23 1.95 -5.74
C ILE A 28 4.68 0.57 -6.08
N ASN A 29 4.97 0.04 -7.27
CA ASN A 29 4.52 -1.29 -7.66
C ASN A 29 5.07 -2.37 -6.70
N THR A 30 6.30 -2.23 -6.24
CA THR A 30 6.91 -3.16 -5.28
C THR A 30 6.19 -3.14 -3.93
N ILE A 31 5.88 -1.95 -3.43
CA ILE A 31 5.16 -1.78 -2.15
C ILE A 31 3.72 -2.26 -2.25
N ILE A 32 3.05 -1.99 -3.37
CA ILE A 32 1.70 -2.49 -3.64
C ILE A 32 1.66 -4.00 -3.75
N LYS A 33 2.69 -4.62 -4.36
CA LYS A 33 2.83 -6.08 -4.36
C LYS A 33 2.99 -6.63 -2.95
N LYS A 34 3.83 -6.00 -2.10
CA LYS A 34 3.99 -6.39 -0.68
C LYS A 34 2.67 -6.28 0.08
N ALA A 35 2.00 -5.13 0.01
CA ALA A 35 0.72 -4.88 0.66
C ALA A 35 -0.38 -5.84 0.16
N SER A 36 -0.41 -6.15 -1.14
CA SER A 36 -1.34 -7.14 -1.70
C SER A 36 -1.04 -8.56 -1.23
N SER A 37 0.24 -8.91 -1.08
CA SER A 37 0.66 -10.22 -0.53
C SER A 37 0.25 -10.37 0.93
N ALA A 38 0.48 -9.33 1.75
CA ALA A 38 0.05 -9.26 3.14
C ALA A 38 -1.47 -9.36 3.27
N LEU A 39 -2.23 -8.66 2.41
CA LEU A 39 -3.68 -8.79 2.36
C LEU A 39 -4.12 -10.23 2.02
N GLY A 40 -3.46 -10.87 1.05
CA GLY A 40 -3.71 -12.27 0.72
C GLY A 40 -3.41 -13.23 1.87
N PHE A 41 -2.35 -12.96 2.64
CA PHE A 41 -2.03 -13.69 3.87
C PHE A 41 -3.14 -13.55 4.91
N ILE A 42 -3.58 -12.32 5.20
CA ILE A 42 -4.69 -12.05 6.13
C ILE A 42 -5.94 -12.81 5.68
N VAL A 43 -6.28 -12.78 4.40
CA VAL A 43 -7.46 -13.47 3.84
C VAL A 43 -7.42 -14.98 4.08
N ARG A 44 -6.24 -15.60 3.92
CA ARG A 44 -6.06 -17.04 4.14
C ARG A 44 -6.12 -17.40 5.62
N VAL A 45 -5.45 -16.64 6.48
CA VAL A 45 -5.42 -16.89 7.94
C VAL A 45 -6.78 -16.63 8.58
N SER A 46 -7.49 -15.60 8.14
CA SER A 46 -8.81 -15.24 8.68
C SER A 46 -9.98 -16.06 8.10
N ARG A 47 -9.72 -17.23 7.50
CA ARG A 47 -10.79 -18.11 7.01
C ARG A 47 -11.56 -18.78 8.15
N ASP A 48 -10.86 -19.19 9.22
CA ASP A 48 -11.46 -19.96 10.30
C ASP A 48 -11.39 -19.20 11.63
N GLY A 49 -12.54 -18.79 12.17
CA GLY A 49 -12.66 -18.32 13.56
C GLY A 49 -12.25 -16.86 13.86
N PHE A 50 -11.88 -16.05 12.86
CA PHE A 50 -11.53 -14.64 13.10
C PHE A 50 -12.76 -13.73 13.13
N SER A 51 -12.84 -12.86 14.13
CA SER A 51 -13.83 -11.78 14.19
C SER A 51 -13.47 -10.63 13.24
N SER A 52 -14.46 -9.84 12.84
CA SER A 52 -14.26 -8.67 11.97
C SER A 52 -13.23 -7.67 12.55
N ASN A 53 -13.23 -7.49 13.88
CA ASN A 53 -12.24 -6.67 14.58
C ASN A 53 -10.83 -7.24 14.49
N ALA A 54 -10.66 -8.56 14.64
CA ALA A 54 -9.33 -9.19 14.53
C ALA A 54 -8.76 -9.03 13.12
N VAL A 55 -9.57 -9.21 12.08
CA VAL A 55 -9.18 -8.98 10.68
C VAL A 55 -8.80 -7.52 10.43
N ARG A 56 -9.54 -6.58 11.04
CA ARG A 56 -9.23 -5.15 10.99
C ARG A 56 -7.90 -4.82 11.66
N THR A 57 -7.64 -5.37 12.83
CA THR A 57 -6.36 -5.18 13.53
C THR A 57 -5.20 -5.71 12.70
N LEU A 58 -5.32 -6.91 12.12
CA LEU A 58 -4.30 -7.47 11.24
C LEU A 58 -4.02 -6.58 10.02
N TYR A 59 -5.08 -6.03 9.42
CA TYR A 59 -4.91 -5.08 8.32
C TYR A 59 -4.17 -3.81 8.74
N MET A 60 -4.54 -3.25 9.89
CA MET A 60 -3.86 -2.07 10.46
C MET A 60 -2.38 -2.32 10.76
N GLN A 61 -2.02 -3.53 11.21
CA GLN A 61 -0.64 -3.83 11.59
C GLN A 61 0.23 -4.29 10.40
N LEU A 62 -0.32 -5.02 9.43
CA LEU A 62 0.48 -5.58 8.33
C LEU A 62 0.39 -4.78 7.02
N VAL A 63 -0.76 -4.17 6.72
CA VAL A 63 -0.99 -3.52 5.41
C VAL A 63 -0.86 -2.02 5.52
N HIS A 64 -1.42 -1.41 6.57
CA HIS A 64 -1.40 0.04 6.78
C HIS A 64 0.01 0.66 6.81
N PRO A 65 1.03 0.11 7.52
CA PRO A 65 2.36 0.73 7.53
C PRO A 65 2.99 0.79 6.14
N HIS A 66 2.75 -0.19 5.28
CA HIS A 66 3.21 -0.15 3.89
C HIS A 66 2.51 0.93 3.04
N LEU A 67 1.29 1.33 3.39
CA LEU A 67 0.56 2.40 2.69
C LEU A 67 0.93 3.79 3.25
N GLU A 68 1.18 3.88 4.57
CA GLU A 68 1.37 5.13 5.29
C GLU A 68 2.83 5.61 5.29
N TYR A 69 3.81 4.76 5.64
CA TYR A 69 5.26 5.08 5.61
C TYR A 69 5.67 5.72 4.29
N CYS A 70 5.02 5.21 3.27
CA CYS A 70 5.28 5.55 1.92
C CYS A 70 4.71 6.89 1.45
N SER A 71 3.65 7.39 2.09
CA SER A 71 3.06 8.68 1.76
C SER A 71 4.07 9.83 1.86
N VAL A 72 5.03 9.73 2.79
CA VAL A 72 6.10 10.71 3.01
C VAL A 72 7.12 10.70 1.87
N VAL A 73 7.46 9.50 1.35
CA VAL A 73 8.42 9.35 0.25
C VAL A 73 7.82 9.81 -1.08
N TRP A 74 6.50 9.71 -1.25
CA TRP A 74 5.87 9.87 -2.57
C TRP A 74 5.03 11.12 -2.75
N SER A 75 4.84 11.95 -1.70
CA SER A 75 3.95 13.12 -1.61
C SER A 75 2.92 13.15 -2.75
N PRO A 76 1.75 12.50 -2.59
CA PRO A 76 0.93 11.95 -3.67
C PRO A 76 0.41 13.03 -4.63
N SER A 77 1.29 13.47 -5.52
CA SER A 77 1.05 14.57 -6.46
C SER A 77 0.45 14.03 -7.75
N ARG A 78 0.53 12.71 -7.98
CA ARG A 78 0.07 12.03 -9.19
C ARG A 78 -1.13 11.13 -8.87
N LYS A 79 -2.29 11.47 -9.42
CA LYS A 79 -3.59 10.76 -9.23
C LYS A 79 -3.48 9.24 -9.36
N GLY A 80 -2.71 8.74 -10.35
CA GLY A 80 -2.56 7.30 -10.56
C GLY A 80 -1.97 6.54 -9.37
N HIS A 81 -1.13 7.17 -8.53
CA HIS A 81 -0.60 6.50 -7.33
C HIS A 81 -1.65 6.40 -6.22
N ILE A 82 -2.50 7.42 -6.08
CA ILE A 82 -3.63 7.41 -5.15
C ILE A 82 -4.62 6.29 -5.54
N ASP A 83 -4.92 6.17 -6.84
CA ASP A 83 -5.83 5.14 -7.35
C ASP A 83 -5.33 3.73 -7.03
N LEU A 84 -4.02 3.50 -7.16
CA LEU A 84 -3.43 2.20 -6.84
C LEU A 84 -3.50 1.87 -5.33
N LEU A 85 -3.35 2.85 -4.46
CA LEU A 85 -3.54 2.68 -3.00
C LEU A 85 -5.00 2.40 -2.65
N GLU A 86 -5.93 3.13 -3.27
CA GLU A 86 -7.37 2.89 -3.11
C GLU A 86 -7.78 1.48 -3.52
N VAL A 87 -7.15 0.90 -4.55
CA VAL A 87 -7.45 -0.47 -4.98
C VAL A 87 -7.19 -1.48 -3.85
N ILE A 88 -6.11 -1.34 -3.09
CA ILE A 88 -5.80 -2.24 -1.96
C ILE A 88 -6.85 -2.06 -0.86
N GLN A 89 -7.18 -0.82 -0.51
CA GLN A 89 -8.20 -0.51 0.50
C GLN A 89 -9.56 -1.08 0.07
N ARG A 90 -9.98 -0.87 -1.19
CA ARG A 90 -11.22 -1.38 -1.75
C ARG A 90 -11.29 -2.91 -1.74
N LYS A 91 -10.19 -3.59 -2.06
CA LYS A 91 -10.09 -5.05 -1.96
C LYS A 91 -10.34 -5.52 -0.54
N PHE A 92 -9.68 -4.92 0.44
CA PHE A 92 -9.88 -5.24 1.85
C PHE A 92 -11.33 -5.05 2.29
N LEU A 93 -11.94 -3.92 1.93
CA LEU A 93 -13.34 -3.68 2.24
C LEU A 93 -14.29 -4.67 1.57
N CYS A 94 -14.02 -5.07 0.31
CA CYS A 94 -14.81 -6.08 -0.37
C CYS A 94 -14.76 -7.43 0.37
N ILE A 95 -13.57 -7.84 0.82
CA ILE A 95 -13.37 -9.06 1.60
C ILE A 95 -14.16 -9.02 2.92
N ILE A 96 -14.07 -7.91 3.66
CA ILE A 96 -14.82 -7.75 4.92
C ILE A 96 -16.33 -7.67 4.64
N GLY A 97 -16.76 -6.98 3.60
CA GLY A 97 -18.17 -6.87 3.22
C GLY A 97 -18.78 -8.22 2.87
N VAL A 98 -18.07 -9.04 2.11
CA VAL A 98 -18.51 -10.40 1.75
C VAL A 98 -18.53 -11.34 2.97
N ARG A 99 -17.55 -11.23 3.87
CA ARG A 99 -17.43 -12.14 5.03
C ARG A 99 -18.27 -11.76 6.24
N PHE A 100 -18.42 -10.46 6.51
CA PHE A 100 -19.00 -9.94 7.75
C PHE A 100 -20.17 -8.97 7.51
N GLY A 101 -20.56 -8.70 6.25
CA GLY A 101 -21.69 -7.84 5.93
C GLY A 101 -21.48 -6.35 6.20
N CYS A 102 -20.24 -5.90 6.43
CA CYS A 102 -19.96 -4.48 6.67
C CYS A 102 -20.24 -3.66 5.41
N ARG A 103 -21.24 -2.77 5.46
CA ARG A 103 -21.57 -1.85 4.36
C ARG A 103 -20.54 -0.73 4.27
N TYR A 104 -19.82 -0.65 3.14
CA TYR A 104 -19.00 0.52 2.83
C TYR A 104 -19.91 1.73 2.56
N LYS A 105 -19.89 2.71 3.46
CA LYS A 105 -20.34 4.06 3.11
C LYS A 105 -19.17 4.74 2.38
N LYS A 106 -19.31 5.00 1.07
CA LYS A 106 -18.42 5.95 0.40
C LYS A 106 -18.48 7.26 1.20
N ALA A 107 -17.38 7.65 1.83
CA ALA A 107 -17.23 9.03 2.29
C ALA A 107 -17.34 9.90 1.03
N GLY A 108 -18.30 10.84 1.02
CA GLY A 108 -18.41 11.82 -0.06
C GLY A 108 -17.06 12.50 -0.24
N LYS A 109 -16.62 12.67 -1.50
CA LYS A 109 -15.37 13.35 -1.80
C LYS A 109 -15.38 14.73 -1.12
N PRO A 110 -14.42 15.06 -0.24
CA PRO A 110 -14.27 16.44 0.19
C PRO A 110 -13.77 17.27 -1.00
N GLY A 111 -14.54 18.27 -1.41
CA GLY A 111 -14.08 19.33 -2.31
C GLY A 111 -14.40 19.15 -3.79
N SER A 112 -15.69 19.17 -4.14
CA SER A 112 -16.12 19.72 -5.44
C SER A 112 -16.86 21.02 -5.15
N ILE A 113 -16.10 22.11 -5.04
CA ILE A 113 -16.56 23.48 -5.27
C ILE A 113 -16.05 23.85 -6.65
#